data_AF-A0A378ARG3-F1
#
_entry.id   AF-A0A378ARG3-F1
#
_cell.length_a   1.000
_cell.length_b   1.000
_cell.length_c   1.000
_cell.angle_alpha   90.00
_cell.angle_beta   90.00
_cell.angle_gamma   90.00
#
_symmetry.space_group_name_H-M   'P 1'
#
loop_
_entity.id
_entity.type
_entity.pdbx_description
1 polymer ?
#
loop_
_entity_poly.entity_id
_entity_poly.type
_entity_poly.pdbx_seq_one_letter_code
_entity_poly.pdbx_strand_id
1 'polypeptide(L)'
;MGENPWSLNLLLMAAGVVTTIPLLCFTGAATRLRLSTLGFFQYIGPTLMFLLAVTFYGEVPGKDKMVTFGFIWVALAVFIVDALYTQRRLRRG
;
A
#
# COMPACT_ATOMS: atom_id res chain seq x y z
N MET A 1 -24.66 -16.30 -25.15
CA MET A 1 -24.19 -15.35 -24.10
C MET A 1 -23.52 -16.15 -23.00
N GLY A 2 -22.19 -16.06 -22.91
CA GLY A 2 -21.34 -16.40 -21.76
C GLY A 2 -21.54 -17.75 -21.06
N GLU A 3 -20.91 -18.82 -21.55
CA GLU A 3 -20.62 -20.02 -20.75
C GLU A 3 -19.47 -19.73 -19.76
N ASN A 4 -19.63 -18.73 -18.90
CA ASN A 4 -18.67 -18.46 -17.84
C ASN A 4 -18.88 -19.48 -16.72
N PRO A 5 -17.83 -20.23 -16.32
CA PRO A 5 -17.93 -21.16 -15.20
C PRO A 5 -18.49 -20.46 -13.96
N TRP A 6 -19.39 -21.11 -13.23
CA TRP A 6 -19.98 -20.56 -12.00
C TRP A 6 -18.89 -20.16 -10.97
N SER A 7 -17.75 -20.84 -11.00
CA SER A 7 -16.57 -20.53 -10.19
C SER A 7 -15.97 -19.17 -10.53
N LEU A 8 -15.92 -18.79 -11.82
CA LEU A 8 -15.43 -17.47 -12.25
C LEU A 8 -16.36 -16.37 -11.74
N ASN A 9 -17.68 -16.55 -11.84
CA ASN A 9 -18.65 -15.59 -11.34
C ASN A 9 -18.54 -15.39 -9.81
N LEU A 10 -18.33 -16.48 -9.05
CA LEU A 10 -18.07 -16.40 -7.62
C LEU A 10 -16.75 -15.70 -7.29
N LEU A 11 -15.67 -15.98 -8.05
CA LEU A 11 -14.39 -15.27 -7.90
C LEU A 11 -14.54 -13.76 -8.17
N LEU A 12 -15.31 -13.37 -9.19
CA LEU A 12 -15.56 -11.96 -9.51
C LEU A 12 -16.35 -11.26 -8.40
N MET A 13 -17.39 -11.91 -7.87
CA MET A 13 -18.13 -11.36 -6.72
C MET A 13 -17.25 -11.25 -5.48
N ALA A 14 -16.45 -12.29 -5.18
CA ALA A 14 -15.51 -12.29 -4.07
C ALA A 14 -14.44 -11.20 -4.21
N ALA A 15 -13.91 -10.98 -5.43
CA ALA A 15 -12.96 -9.89 -5.70
C ALA A 15 -13.58 -8.52 -5.39
N GLY A 16 -14.86 -8.32 -5.73
CA GLY A 16 -15.59 -7.10 -5.36
C GLY A 16 -15.65 -6.88 -3.85
N VAL A 17 -15.99 -7.92 -3.09
CA VAL A 17 -16.06 -7.87 -1.61
C VAL A 17 -14.67 -7.60 -1.01
N VAL A 18 -13.66 -8.36 -1.43
CA VAL A 18 -12.27 -8.25 -0.94
C VAL A 18 -11.68 -6.86 -1.23
N THR A 19 -12.08 -6.20 -2.32
CA THR A 19 -11.60 -4.84 -2.64
C THR A 19 -12.37 -3.77 -1.88
N THR A 20 -13.68 -3.94 -1.73
CA THR A 20 -14.56 -2.93 -1.11
C THR A 20 -14.33 -2.82 0.41
N ILE A 21 -14.08 -3.93 1.10
CA ILE A 21 -13.84 -3.96 2.55
C ILE A 21 -12.66 -3.04 2.97
N PRO A 22 -11.44 -3.20 2.43
CA PRO A 22 -10.32 -2.33 2.78
C PRO A 22 -10.55 -0.89 2.32
N LEU A 23 -11.24 -0.65 1.19
CA LEU A 23 -11.59 0.70 0.75
C LEU A 23 -12.52 1.41 1.74
N LEU A 24 -13.56 0.73 2.25
CA LEU A 24 -14.48 1.29 3.24
C LEU A 24 -13.79 1.53 4.60
N CYS A 25 -12.91 0.62 4.99
CA CYS A 25 -12.10 0.79 6.20
C CYS A 25 -11.12 1.98 6.04
N PHE A 26 -10.52 2.12 4.86
CA PHE A 26 -9.63 3.22 4.51
C PHE A 26 -10.37 4.57 4.43
N THR A 27 -11.55 4.65 3.81
CA THR A 27 -12.32 5.91 3.78
C THR A 27 -12.75 6.34 5.18
N GLY A 28 -13.15 5.39 6.04
CA GLY A 28 -13.41 5.65 7.45
C GLY A 28 -12.19 6.18 8.21
N ALA A 29 -11.01 5.59 8.00
CA ALA A 29 -9.76 6.05 8.61
C ALA A 29 -9.26 7.38 8.01
N ALA A 30 -9.45 7.58 6.71
CA ALA A 30 -9.01 8.77 5.96
C ALA A 30 -9.67 10.05 6.48
N THR A 31 -10.92 9.98 6.91
CA THR A 31 -11.62 11.12 7.53
C THR A 31 -11.07 11.53 8.90
N ARG A 32 -10.28 10.66 9.55
CA ARG A 32 -9.69 10.91 10.88
C ARG A 32 -8.16 11.08 10.87
N LEU A 33 -7.49 10.76 9.76
CA LEU A 33 -6.04 10.86 9.61
C LEU A 33 -5.66 12.15 8.87
N ARG A 34 -4.54 12.77 9.26
CA ARG A 34 -3.99 13.91 8.52
C ARG A 34 -3.54 13.45 7.13
N LEU A 35 -3.75 14.30 6.11
CA LEU A 35 -3.41 14.02 4.70
C LEU A 35 -1.97 13.46 4.50
N SER A 36 -1.03 13.93 5.32
CA SER A 36 0.37 13.47 5.34
C SER A 36 0.53 11.99 5.76
N THR A 37 -0.28 11.52 6.72
CA THR A 37 -0.31 10.11 7.16
C THR A 37 -1.00 9.19 6.15
N LEU A 38 -1.98 9.71 5.41
CA LEU A 38 -2.64 9.01 4.31
C LEU A 38 -1.68 8.72 3.15
N GLY A 39 -0.93 9.73 2.70
CA GLY A 39 0.11 9.56 1.68
C GLY A 39 1.16 8.53 2.10
N PHE A 40 1.47 8.45 3.40
CA PHE A 40 2.38 7.46 3.96
C PHE A 40 1.85 6.02 3.83
N PHE A 41 0.58 5.79 4.19
CA PHE A 41 -0.08 4.48 4.03
C PHE A 41 -0.07 4.00 2.59
N GLN A 42 -0.11 4.94 1.63
CA GLN A 42 -0.12 4.62 0.21
C GLN A 42 1.22 4.06 -0.29
N TYR A 43 2.33 4.31 0.41
CA TYR A 43 3.63 3.66 0.13
C TYR A 43 3.69 2.20 0.58
N ILE A 44 2.78 1.74 1.45
CA ILE A 44 2.71 0.33 1.85
C ILE A 44 2.29 -0.54 0.66
N GLY A 45 1.38 -0.06 -0.18
CA GLY A 45 0.91 -0.77 -1.38
C GLY A 45 2.05 -1.22 -2.32
N PRO A 46 2.87 -0.30 -2.87
CA PRO A 46 3.99 -0.67 -3.72
C PRO A 46 5.06 -1.49 -2.99
N THR A 47 5.24 -1.29 -1.68
CA THR A 47 6.18 -2.08 -0.86
C THR A 47 5.72 -3.53 -0.73
N LEU A 48 4.43 -3.74 -0.45
CA LEU A 48 3.84 -5.08 -0.33
C LEU A 48 3.81 -5.79 -1.69
N MET A 49 3.50 -5.07 -2.76
CA MET A 49 3.59 -5.58 -4.14
C MET A 49 5.01 -6.06 -4.47
N PHE A 50 6.03 -5.26 -4.15
CA PHE A 50 7.42 -5.65 -4.36
C PHE A 50 7.80 -6.86 -3.51
N LEU A 51 7.40 -6.90 -2.23
CA LEU A 51 7.67 -8.03 -1.35
C LEU A 51 7.03 -9.31 -1.88
N LEU A 52 5.77 -9.26 -2.30
CA LEU A 52 5.07 -10.40 -2.92
C LEU A 52 5.75 -10.84 -4.22
N ALA A 53 6.19 -9.90 -5.07
CA ALA A 53 6.90 -10.23 -6.31
C ALA A 53 8.20 -11.00 -6.04
N VAL A 54 9.00 -10.55 -5.07
CA VAL A 54 10.28 -11.18 -4.75
C VAL A 54 10.11 -12.49 -3.95
N THR A 55 9.19 -12.53 -2.99
CA THR A 55 9.06 -13.68 -2.06
C THR A 55 8.10 -14.77 -2.54
N PHE A 56 6.97 -14.38 -3.13
CA PHE A 56 5.89 -15.31 -3.53
C PHE A 56 5.97 -15.70 -5.00
N TYR A 57 6.23 -14.72 -5.89
CA TYR A 57 6.38 -14.98 -7.32
C TYR A 57 7.80 -15.41 -7.71
N GLY A 58 8.79 -15.25 -6.82
CA GLY A 58 10.17 -15.66 -7.05
C GLY A 58 10.87 -14.89 -8.17
N GLU A 59 10.32 -13.75 -8.59
CA GLU A 59 10.98 -12.89 -9.58
C GLU A 59 12.27 -12.36 -8.97
N VAL A 60 13.42 -12.71 -9.59
CA VAL A 60 14.71 -12.15 -9.22
C VAL A 60 14.68 -10.67 -9.61
N PRO A 61 14.61 -9.74 -8.65
CA PRO A 61 14.54 -8.33 -8.99
C PRO A 61 15.84 -7.96 -9.69
N GLY A 62 15.75 -7.51 -10.95
CA GLY A 62 16.90 -7.00 -11.67
C GLY A 62 17.61 -5.91 -10.86
N LYS A 63 18.93 -5.75 -11.05
CA LYS A 63 19.75 -4.80 -10.28
C LYS A 63 19.13 -3.39 -10.23
N ASP A 64 18.48 -2.97 -11.32
CA ASP A 64 17.78 -1.68 -11.41
C ASP A 64 16.57 -1.56 -10.47
N LYS A 65 15.82 -2.65 -10.27
CA LYS A 65 14.65 -2.71 -9.38
C LYS A 65 15.10 -2.62 -7.91
N MET A 66 16.20 -3.27 -7.55
CA MET A 66 16.76 -3.22 -6.19
C MET A 66 17.26 -1.81 -5.83
N VAL A 67 17.95 -1.13 -6.75
CA VAL A 67 18.43 0.24 -6.51
C VAL A 67 17.25 1.20 -6.36
N THR A 68 16.26 1.11 -7.26
CA THR A 68 15.05 1.93 -7.17
C THR A 68 14.31 1.69 -5.85
N PHE A 69 14.20 0.43 -5.41
CA PHE A 69 13.58 0.09 -4.13
C PHE A 69 14.34 0.66 -2.94
N GLY A 70 15.68 0.60 -2.96
CA GLY A 70 16.53 1.24 -1.96
C GLY A 70 16.31 2.75 -1.87
N PHE A 71 16.26 3.44 -3.00
CA PHE A 71 15.95 4.88 -3.04
C PHE A 71 14.57 5.21 -2.47
N ILE A 72 13.55 4.41 -2.81
CA ILE A 72 12.19 4.57 -2.25
C ILE A 72 12.23 4.43 -0.73
N TRP A 73 12.93 3.41 -0.21
CA TRP A 73 13.04 3.17 1.23
C TRP A 73 13.80 4.28 1.96
N VAL A 74 14.88 4.82 1.38
CA VAL A 74 15.61 5.96 1.96
C VAL A 74 14.72 7.20 2.00
N ALA A 75 14.04 7.53 0.89
CA ALA A 75 13.10 8.66 0.84
C ALA A 75 11.97 8.48 1.86
N LEU A 76 11.45 7.26 1.99
CA LEU A 76 10.43 6.91 2.97
C LEU A 76 10.93 7.12 4.40
N ALA A 77 12.12 6.60 4.74
CA ALA A 77 12.71 6.76 6.07
C ALA A 77 12.91 8.23 6.45
N VAL A 78 13.44 9.05 5.54
CA VAL A 78 13.57 10.50 5.74
C VAL A 78 12.21 11.14 5.99
N PHE A 79 11.19 10.78 5.20
CA PHE A 79 9.84 11.32 5.36
C PHE A 79 9.18 10.89 6.67
N ILE A 80 9.37 9.65 7.14
CA ILE A 80 8.92 9.19 8.47
C ILE A 80 9.51 10.07 9.56
N VAL A 81 10.83 10.27 9.51
CA VAL A 81 11.56 11.05 10.51
C VAL A 81 11.05 12.49 10.54
N ASP A 82 10.88 13.12 9.38
CA ASP A 82 10.32 14.48 9.26
C ASP A 82 8.88 14.56 9.81
N ALA A 83 8.03 13.62 9.44
CA ALA A 83 6.64 13.57 9.91
C ALA A 83 6.54 13.37 11.43
N LEU A 84 7.37 12.50 12.01
CA LEU A 84 7.47 12.30 13.46
C LEU A 84 7.99 13.56 14.17
N TYR A 85 8.97 14.24 13.58
CA TYR A 85 9.52 15.47 14.12
C TYR A 85 8.48 16.60 14.12
N THR A 86 7.76 16.77 13.01
CA THR A 86 6.66 17.72 12.85
C THR A 86 5.49 17.42 13.79
N GLN A 87 5.11 16.15 13.96
CA GLN A 87 4.07 15.77 14.94
C GLN A 87 4.46 16.09 16.38
N ARG A 88 5.72 15.85 16.76
CA ARG A 88 6.21 16.17 18.11
C ARG A 88 6.24 17.67 18.37
N ARG A 89 6.53 18.47 17.34
CA ARG A 89 6.54 19.94 17.44
C ARG A 89 5.13 20.53 17.63
N LEU A 90 4.13 19.97 16.95
CA LEU A 90 2.72 20.37 17.08
C LEU A 90 2.05 19.95 18.39
N ARG A 91 2.61 18.98 19.13
CA ARG A 91 2.12 18.58 20.46
C ARG A 91 2.74 19.37 21.62
N ARG A 92 3.72 20.25 21.34
CA ARG A 92 4.45 21.04 22.35
C ARG A 92 4.09 22.53 22.38
N GLY A 93 3.17 22.99 21.51
CA GLY A 93 2.54 24.31 21.58
C GLY A 93 1.06 24.14 21.90
#